data_AF-A0A8X6LRJ0-F1
#
_entry.id   AF-A0A8X6LRJ0-F1
#
_cell.length_a   1.000
_cell.length_b   1.000
_cell.length_c   1.000
_cell.angle_alpha   90.00
_cell.angle_beta   90.00
_cell.angle_gamma   90.00
#
_symmetry.space_group_name_H-M   'P 1'
#
loop_
_entity.id
_entity.type
_entity.pdbx_description
1 polymer ?
#
loop_
_entity_poly.entity_id
_entity_poly.type
_entity_poly.pdbx_seq_one_letter_code
_entity_poly.pdbx_strand_id
1 'polypeptide(L)'
;MAPRGTSTWRRPYTSIYNDNYRYGTGLYSDTLSDIEKRYSDSLSKTQLRSDRPDLTFSSFSGSNLTSSPSPRGEARDSLARQTSRSDAEAESFESRMRSSYALDDEVQDVINRRNKLRAAVADTLRGEEVKEERRPRSLYATPEPTSLYDDATFWSLPTKETKVKESKEFDVDSSLVSRRKVTGGHPPTGPGSHQWREKSRVLQEQVESLESSVSSANSKLHSELSNLKSKYHSEVSDLSSTVDSTSQQIGELQKLCKRQANQIIDLQSAYEDAQRNIQDTLLEVDLWQNKCKSLKKEMDRLRQEVELATQKISKA
;
A
#
# COMPACT_ATOMS: atom_id res chain seq x y z
N MET A 1 -27.78 31.51 28.11
CA MET A 1 -26.42 30.93 28.21
C MET A 1 -26.57 29.45 28.55
N ALA A 2 -25.91 28.58 27.79
CA ALA A 2 -26.14 27.13 27.77
C ALA A 2 -25.76 26.40 29.08
N PRO A 3 -26.44 25.28 29.43
CA PRO A 3 -26.12 24.51 30.62
C PRO A 3 -24.92 23.57 30.38
N ARG A 4 -23.99 23.58 31.34
CA ARG A 4 -22.84 22.66 31.41
C ARG A 4 -23.32 21.29 31.92
N GLY A 5 -23.49 20.33 31.02
CA GLY A 5 -23.71 18.92 31.35
C GLY A 5 -22.40 18.14 31.27
N THR A 6 -21.89 17.67 32.41
CA THR A 6 -20.82 16.68 32.53
C THR A 6 -21.33 15.31 32.05
N SER A 7 -21.42 15.12 30.73
CA SER A 7 -21.74 13.81 30.15
C SER A 7 -20.55 12.89 30.33
N THR A 8 -20.59 12.11 31.40
CA THR A 8 -19.70 10.97 31.60
C THR A 8 -20.17 9.88 30.66
N TRP A 9 -19.67 9.88 29.43
CA TRP A 9 -19.87 8.79 28.47
C TRP A 9 -19.24 7.51 29.04
N ARG A 10 -19.99 6.77 29.86
CA ARG A 10 -19.63 5.41 30.24
C ARG A 10 -19.87 4.53 29.03
N ARG A 11 -18.82 4.31 28.24
CA ARG A 11 -18.80 3.30 27.18
C ARG A 11 -19.08 1.94 27.82
N PRO A 12 -20.06 1.16 27.34
CA PRO A 12 -20.27 -0.18 27.85
C PRO A 12 -18.99 -1.00 27.63
N TYR A 13 -18.43 -1.55 28.71
CA TYR A 13 -17.33 -2.50 28.65
C TYR A 13 -17.85 -3.78 27.97
N THR A 14 -17.82 -3.82 26.65
CA THR A 14 -18.02 -5.08 25.93
C THR A 14 -16.68 -5.80 25.94
N SER A 15 -16.67 -7.06 26.41
CA SER A 15 -15.48 -7.92 26.44
C SER A 15 -14.77 -7.99 25.09
N ILE A 16 -15.52 -7.79 24.00
CA ILE A 16 -15.05 -7.71 22.62
C ILE A 16 -13.95 -6.65 22.43
N TYR A 17 -14.03 -5.48 23.08
CA TYR A 17 -12.96 -4.48 22.96
C TYR A 17 -11.70 -4.87 23.71
N ASN A 18 -11.83 -5.60 24.83
CA ASN A 18 -10.67 -6.05 25.60
C ASN A 18 -9.97 -7.21 24.87
N ASP A 19 -10.74 -8.10 24.24
CA ASP A 19 -10.22 -9.16 23.40
C ASP A 19 -9.59 -8.60 22.12
N ASN A 20 -10.20 -7.60 21.46
CA ASN A 20 -9.60 -6.92 20.32
C ASN A 20 -8.37 -6.09 20.69
N TYR A 21 -8.34 -5.48 21.88
CA TYR A 21 -7.16 -4.75 22.36
C TYR A 21 -6.01 -5.72 22.67
N ARG A 22 -6.31 -6.87 23.28
CA ARG A 22 -5.33 -7.95 23.50
C ARG A 22 -4.87 -8.59 22.20
N TYR A 23 -5.78 -8.86 21.26
CA TYR A 23 -5.42 -9.42 19.95
C TYR A 23 -4.59 -8.44 19.13
N GLY A 24 -5.00 -7.16 19.07
CA GLY A 24 -4.28 -6.13 18.34
C GLY A 24 -2.90 -5.85 18.94
N THR A 25 -2.79 -5.81 20.26
CA THR A 25 -1.49 -5.61 20.91
C THR A 25 -0.60 -6.84 20.72
N GLY A 26 -1.11 -8.07 20.88
CA GLY A 26 -0.30 -9.28 20.69
C GLY A 26 0.15 -9.51 19.24
N LEU A 27 -0.71 -9.24 18.25
CA LEU A 27 -0.42 -9.52 16.84
C LEU A 27 0.56 -8.51 16.23
N TYR A 28 0.48 -7.25 16.66
CA TYR A 28 1.27 -6.16 16.08
C TYR A 28 2.41 -5.67 16.97
N SER A 29 2.47 -6.06 18.25
CA SER A 29 3.54 -5.61 19.18
C SER A 29 4.93 -5.92 18.67
N ASP A 30 5.17 -7.14 18.17
CA ASP A 30 6.48 -7.53 17.66
C ASP A 30 6.85 -6.78 16.38
N THR A 31 5.89 -6.61 15.47
CA THR A 31 6.10 -5.82 14.24
C THR A 31 6.32 -4.34 14.54
N LEU A 32 5.60 -3.76 15.50
CA LEU A 32 5.77 -2.37 15.92
C LEU A 32 7.13 -2.17 16.61
N SER A 33 7.52 -3.10 17.47
CA SER A 33 8.84 -3.09 18.12
C SER A 33 9.98 -3.20 17.09
N ASP A 34 9.81 -4.03 16.05
CA ASP A 34 10.80 -4.17 14.98
C ASP A 34 10.88 -2.91 14.10
N ILE A 35 9.74 -2.27 13.81
CA ILE A 35 9.68 -0.99 13.11
C ILE A 35 10.34 0.12 13.93
N GLU A 36 10.01 0.26 15.22
CA GLU A 36 10.60 1.26 16.11
C GLU A 36 12.11 1.07 16.26
N LYS A 37 12.57 -0.19 16.36
CA LYS A 37 13.99 -0.53 16.41
C LYS A 37 14.70 -0.12 15.11
N ARG A 38 14.16 -0.50 13.94
CA ARG A 38 14.74 -0.10 12.64
C ARG A 38 14.74 1.41 12.45
N TYR A 39 13.70 2.09 12.91
CA TYR A 39 13.61 3.54 12.83
C TYR A 39 14.64 4.23 13.73
N SER A 40 14.82 3.74 14.95
CA SER A 40 15.84 4.23 15.90
C SER A 40 17.27 3.94 15.41
N ASP A 41 17.50 2.77 14.82
CA ASP A 41 18.77 2.40 14.18
C ASP A 41 19.04 3.28 12.95
N SER A 42 18.01 3.63 12.19
CA SER A 42 18.13 4.55 11.05
C SER A 42 18.44 5.98 11.52
N LEU A 43 17.75 6.47 12.54
CA LEU A 43 17.97 7.79 13.14
C LEU A 43 19.36 7.93 13.76
N SER A 44 19.84 6.89 14.44
CA SER A 44 21.19 6.88 15.04
C SER A 44 22.30 6.76 14.00
N LYS A 45 22.07 6.05 12.88
CA LYS A 45 22.99 6.05 11.73
C LYS A 45 23.00 7.38 10.97
N THR A 46 21.88 8.09 10.95
CA THR A 46 21.84 9.48 10.48
C THR A 46 22.36 10.42 11.56
N GLN A 47 23.61 10.26 11.97
CA GLN A 47 24.34 11.34 12.63
C GLN A 47 24.52 12.45 11.58
N LEU A 48 23.59 13.42 11.60
CA LEU A 48 23.83 14.73 11.01
C LEU A 48 25.12 15.25 11.65
N ARG A 49 26.21 15.20 10.89
CA ARG A 49 27.50 15.77 11.30
C ARG A 49 27.27 17.26 11.60
N SER A 50 27.27 17.61 12.88
CA SER A 50 27.16 18.98 13.39
C SER A 50 28.29 19.89 12.89
N ASP A 51 29.36 19.30 12.37
CA ASP A 51 30.59 20.01 11.98
C ASP A 51 30.59 20.40 10.50
N ARG A 52 29.45 20.33 9.81
CA ARG A 52 29.32 20.83 8.43
C ARG A 52 28.81 22.28 8.48
N PRO A 53 29.66 23.30 8.26
CA PRO A 53 29.27 24.72 8.39
C PRO A 53 28.21 25.16 7.36
N ASP A 54 27.96 24.37 6.33
CA ASP A 54 26.95 24.64 5.28
C ASP A 54 25.51 24.20 5.62
N LEU A 55 25.29 23.55 6.77
CA LEU A 55 23.96 23.13 7.21
C LEU A 55 23.56 23.82 8.51
N THR A 56 23.78 25.13 8.58
CA THR A 56 23.13 25.98 9.58
C THR A 56 21.62 26.02 9.28
N PHE A 57 20.91 24.99 9.73
CA PHE A 57 19.48 25.10 9.99
C PHE A 57 19.30 26.16 11.06
N SER A 58 19.12 27.41 10.62
CA SER A 58 18.52 28.46 11.43
C SER A 58 17.14 27.95 11.82
N SER A 59 17.05 27.40 13.03
CA SER A 59 15.80 27.08 13.67
C SER A 59 15.02 28.40 13.79
N PHE A 60 13.90 28.49 13.06
CA PHE A 60 13.05 29.69 12.90
C PHE A 60 12.38 30.16 14.21
N SER A 61 12.77 29.63 15.38
CA SER A 61 12.17 29.96 16.68
C SER A 61 12.94 30.99 17.53
N GLY A 62 13.88 31.74 16.94
CA GLY A 62 14.76 32.65 17.70
C GLY A 62 14.95 34.05 17.11
N SER A 63 13.95 34.62 16.46
CA SER A 63 14.03 35.97 15.88
C SER A 63 13.87 37.07 16.94
N ASN A 64 14.91 37.36 17.73
CA ASN A 64 15.03 38.64 18.44
C ASN A 64 15.71 39.65 17.51
N LEU A 65 14.90 40.42 16.80
CA LEU A 65 15.33 41.63 16.09
C LEU A 65 15.68 42.72 17.11
N THR A 66 16.96 42.88 17.44
CA THR A 66 17.51 44.18 17.88
C THR A 66 19.04 44.15 17.97
N SER A 67 19.64 45.25 17.51
CA SER A 67 21.01 45.73 17.68
C SER A 67 22.12 45.22 16.76
N SER A 68 22.58 46.16 15.89
CA SER A 68 23.90 46.21 15.26
C SER A 68 25.04 46.14 16.29
N PRO A 69 26.27 45.83 15.84
CA PRO A 69 27.20 46.93 15.57
C PRO A 69 28.11 46.74 14.34
N SER A 70 28.69 47.89 13.96
CA SER A 70 29.54 48.21 12.81
C SER A 70 31.00 47.68 12.92
N PRO A 71 31.87 47.91 11.89
CA PRO A 71 32.97 47.02 11.49
C PRO A 71 34.38 47.44 11.97
N ARG A 72 35.33 46.48 11.95
CA ARG A 72 36.80 46.59 11.96
C ARG A 72 37.33 45.13 12.02
N GLY A 73 38.36 44.64 11.34
CA GLY A 73 39.44 45.14 10.49
C GLY A 73 40.53 44.04 10.50
N GLU A 74 41.26 43.88 9.39
CA GLU A 74 42.57 43.16 9.27
C GLU A 74 42.55 41.62 9.50
N ALA A 75 43.35 40.75 8.87
CA ALA A 75 44.27 40.77 7.73
C ALA A 75 44.72 39.31 7.48
N ARG A 76 45.19 39.05 6.24
CA ARG A 76 46.27 38.11 5.85
C ARG A 76 46.05 36.59 5.73
N ASP A 77 46.45 36.17 4.52
CA ASP A 77 47.28 35.01 4.15
C ASP A 77 46.84 33.60 4.54
N SER A 78 46.52 32.81 3.51
CA SER A 78 47.04 31.44 3.31
C SER A 78 46.72 30.97 1.89
N LEU A 79 47.59 31.32 0.95
CA LEU A 79 47.68 30.64 -0.34
C LEU A 79 48.51 29.35 -0.16
N ALA A 80 48.15 28.33 -0.93
CA ALA A 80 48.90 27.10 -1.21
C ALA A 80 48.88 26.01 -0.12
N ARG A 81 48.18 24.90 -0.42
CA ARG A 81 48.71 23.53 -0.49
C ARG A 81 47.56 22.52 -0.41
N GLN A 82 47.12 21.98 -1.55
CA GLN A 82 46.61 20.60 -1.74
C GLN A 82 45.95 20.43 -3.12
N THR A 83 46.77 20.39 -4.17
CA THR A 83 46.38 19.86 -5.49
C THR A 83 47.11 18.55 -5.70
N SER A 84 46.59 17.45 -5.15
CA SER A 84 46.99 16.06 -5.46
C SER A 84 46.16 15.06 -4.63
N ARG A 85 44.83 14.95 -4.84
CA ARG A 85 44.06 13.85 -4.23
C ARG A 85 42.67 13.54 -4.83
N SER A 86 42.32 14.08 -5.99
CA SER A 86 40.94 14.00 -6.51
C SER A 86 40.61 12.73 -7.29
N ASP A 87 41.58 12.00 -7.82
CA ASP A 87 41.25 10.92 -8.77
C ASP A 87 40.98 9.56 -8.10
N ALA A 88 41.38 9.38 -6.84
CA ALA A 88 41.09 8.15 -6.08
C ALA A 88 39.77 8.21 -5.28
N GLU A 89 39.22 9.41 -5.04
CA GLU A 89 37.95 9.56 -4.31
C GLU A 89 36.72 9.50 -5.23
N ALA A 90 36.87 9.85 -6.51
CA ALA A 90 35.78 9.75 -7.49
C ALA A 90 35.37 8.28 -7.75
N GLU A 91 36.33 7.37 -7.92
CA GLU A 91 36.03 5.94 -8.08
C GLU A 91 35.48 5.31 -6.78
N SER A 92 35.92 5.78 -5.61
CA SER A 92 35.43 5.33 -4.31
C SER A 92 33.97 5.73 -4.05
N PHE A 93 33.54 6.89 -4.57
CA PHE A 93 32.18 7.39 -4.42
C PHE A 93 31.19 6.72 -5.38
N GLU A 94 31.55 6.52 -6.65
CA GLU A 94 30.72 5.74 -7.60
C GLU A 94 30.59 4.28 -7.20
N SER A 95 31.67 3.67 -6.68
CA SER A 95 31.63 2.28 -6.19
C SER A 95 30.77 2.15 -4.92
N ARG A 96 30.73 3.18 -4.06
CA ARG A 96 29.80 3.24 -2.91
C ARG A 96 28.34 3.45 -3.30
N MET A 97 28.07 4.24 -4.32
CA MET A 97 26.71 4.44 -4.84
C MET A 97 26.17 3.20 -5.55
N ARG A 98 27.01 2.43 -6.26
CA ARG A 98 26.61 1.14 -6.81
C ARG A 98 26.36 0.07 -5.73
N SER A 99 27.09 0.16 -4.61
CA SER A 99 26.94 -0.78 -3.48
C SER A 99 25.71 -0.51 -2.61
N SER A 100 25.18 0.72 -2.55
CA SER A 100 24.02 1.02 -1.68
C SER A 100 22.66 0.63 -2.29
N TYR A 101 22.64 0.29 -3.58
CA TYR A 101 21.47 -0.26 -4.28
C TYR A 101 21.66 -1.73 -4.67
N ALA A 102 22.72 -2.39 -4.19
CA ALA A 102 22.82 -3.84 -4.27
C ALA A 102 21.69 -4.42 -3.40
N LEU A 103 20.65 -4.95 -4.05
CA LEU A 103 19.62 -5.73 -3.36
C LEU A 103 20.33 -6.86 -2.61
N ASP A 104 19.99 -7.06 -1.33
CA ASP A 104 20.48 -8.21 -0.55
C ASP A 104 20.39 -9.46 -1.41
N ASP A 105 21.44 -10.30 -1.42
CA ASP A 105 21.54 -11.49 -2.27
C ASP A 105 20.28 -12.37 -2.21
N GLU A 106 19.62 -12.38 -1.05
CA GLU A 106 18.34 -13.08 -0.81
C GLU A 106 17.17 -12.50 -1.61
N VAL A 107 17.06 -11.17 -1.74
CA VAL A 107 16.03 -10.51 -2.55
C VAL A 107 16.27 -10.76 -4.03
N GLN A 108 17.54 -10.75 -4.45
CA GLN A 108 17.90 -11.05 -5.83
C GLN A 108 17.58 -12.51 -6.19
N ASP A 109 17.79 -13.44 -5.26
CA ASP A 109 17.42 -14.85 -5.41
C ASP A 109 15.90 -15.05 -5.50
N VAL A 110 15.10 -14.32 -4.71
CA VAL A 110 13.63 -14.36 -4.80
C VAL A 110 13.16 -13.85 -6.16
N ILE A 111 13.75 -12.76 -6.66
CA ILE A 111 13.44 -12.21 -8.00
C ILE A 111 13.80 -13.24 -9.08
N ASN A 112 14.96 -13.86 -8.98
CA ASN A 112 15.42 -14.88 -9.93
C ASN A 112 14.53 -16.14 -9.91
N ARG A 113 14.13 -16.63 -8.73
CA ARG A 113 13.17 -17.74 -8.60
C ARG A 113 11.82 -17.41 -9.22
N ARG A 114 11.31 -16.20 -8.98
CA ARG A 114 10.03 -15.75 -9.55
C ARG A 114 10.09 -15.65 -11.07
N ASN A 115 11.18 -15.14 -11.62
CA ASN A 115 11.37 -15.06 -13.06
C ASN A 115 11.50 -16.45 -13.70
N LYS A 116 12.21 -17.38 -13.04
CA LYS A 116 12.31 -18.78 -13.48
C LYS A 116 10.96 -19.50 -13.47
N LEU A 117 10.11 -19.26 -12.46
CA LEU A 117 8.74 -19.77 -12.42
C LEU A 117 7.87 -19.21 -13.54
N ARG A 118 7.96 -17.90 -13.83
CA ARG A 118 7.23 -17.28 -14.95
C ARG A 118 7.64 -17.85 -16.30
N ALA A 119 8.94 -18.09 -16.50
CA ALA A 119 9.44 -18.74 -17.71
C ALA A 119 8.90 -20.18 -17.86
N ALA A 120 8.93 -20.97 -16.78
CA ALA A 120 8.39 -22.33 -16.79
C ALA A 120 6.88 -22.36 -17.09
N VAL A 121 6.10 -21.42 -16.54
CA VAL A 121 4.67 -21.30 -16.83
C VAL A 121 4.42 -20.91 -18.29
N ALA A 122 5.22 -20.00 -18.84
CA ALA A 122 5.12 -19.62 -20.25
C ALA A 122 5.44 -20.80 -21.20
N ASP A 123 6.42 -21.64 -20.85
CA ASP A 123 6.74 -22.85 -21.60
C ASP A 123 5.63 -23.92 -21.49
N THR A 124 4.98 -24.05 -20.33
CA THR A 124 3.83 -24.96 -20.19
C THR A 124 2.63 -24.52 -21.02
N LEU A 125 2.33 -23.21 -21.08
CA LEU A 125 1.26 -22.67 -21.90
C LEU A 125 1.55 -22.85 -23.39
N ARG A 126 2.80 -22.63 -23.81
CA ARG A 126 3.24 -22.89 -25.20
C ARG A 126 3.21 -24.38 -25.55
N GLY A 127 3.46 -25.27 -24.58
CA GLY A 127 3.35 -26.72 -24.75
C GLY A 127 1.92 -27.24 -24.83
N GLU A 128 0.96 -26.58 -24.18
CA GLU A 128 -0.46 -26.91 -24.27
C GLU A 128 -1.10 -26.41 -25.59
N GLU A 129 -0.70 -25.25 -26.11
CA GLU A 129 -1.15 -24.77 -27.43
C GLU A 129 -0.82 -25.78 -28.55
N VAL A 130 0.33 -26.46 -28.48
CA VAL A 130 0.73 -27.47 -29.48
C VAL A 130 -0.07 -28.79 -29.36
N LYS A 131 -0.69 -29.07 -28.19
CA LYS A 131 -1.56 -30.25 -28.01
C LYS A 131 -3.00 -29.99 -28.41
N GLU A 132 -3.46 -28.75 -28.41
CA GLU A 132 -4.83 -28.38 -28.74
C GLU A 132 -5.08 -28.28 -30.26
N GLU A 133 -4.02 -28.16 -31.06
CA GLU A 133 -4.07 -28.11 -32.54
C GLU A 133 -4.35 -29.47 -33.22
N ARG A 134 -4.49 -30.57 -32.46
CA ARG A 134 -4.81 -31.91 -32.99
C ARG A 134 -6.23 -32.42 -32.70
N ARG A 135 -7.18 -31.53 -32.39
CA ARG A 135 -8.61 -31.90 -32.29
C ARG A 135 -9.39 -31.30 -33.47
N PRO A 136 -10.17 -32.09 -34.24
CA PRO A 136 -10.98 -31.54 -35.32
C PRO A 136 -12.07 -30.62 -34.74
N ARG A 137 -12.04 -29.35 -35.16
CA ARG A 137 -13.00 -28.30 -34.82
C ARG A 137 -14.42 -28.70 -35.23
N SER A 138 -15.27 -28.95 -34.25
CA SER A 138 -16.72 -28.90 -34.42
C SER A 138 -17.15 -27.44 -34.55
N LEU A 139 -17.64 -27.06 -35.73
CA LEU A 139 -18.29 -25.76 -35.95
C LEU A 139 -19.65 -25.74 -35.22
N TYR A 140 -20.01 -24.58 -34.69
CA TYR A 140 -21.17 -24.28 -33.82
C TYR A 140 -20.95 -24.45 -32.31
N ALA A 141 -20.16 -23.56 -31.72
CA ALA A 141 -20.39 -23.07 -30.36
C ALA A 141 -19.81 -21.66 -30.24
N THR A 142 -20.68 -20.67 -30.04
CA THR A 142 -20.35 -19.30 -29.64
C THR A 142 -19.67 -19.32 -28.27
N PRO A 143 -18.56 -18.59 -28.05
CA PRO A 143 -17.93 -18.52 -26.74
C PRO A 143 -18.72 -17.55 -25.85
N GLU A 144 -19.45 -18.09 -24.88
CA GLU A 144 -19.97 -17.35 -23.73
C GLU A 144 -18.77 -16.79 -22.93
N PRO A 145 -18.81 -15.53 -22.48
CA PRO A 145 -17.77 -14.98 -21.62
C PRO A 145 -17.83 -15.70 -20.26
N THR A 146 -16.82 -16.53 -19.99
CA THR A 146 -16.58 -17.09 -18.66
C THR A 146 -16.33 -15.93 -17.68
N SER A 147 -17.41 -15.55 -16.98
CA SER A 147 -17.38 -14.69 -15.81
C SER A 147 -16.42 -15.27 -14.79
N LEU A 148 -15.39 -14.50 -14.44
CA LEU A 148 -14.33 -14.86 -13.48
C LEU A 148 -14.84 -14.93 -12.02
N TYR A 149 -16.15 -14.82 -11.80
CA TYR A 149 -16.79 -14.73 -10.48
C TYR A 149 -17.72 -15.89 -10.15
N ASP A 150 -17.86 -16.89 -11.02
CA ASP A 150 -18.68 -18.07 -10.73
C ASP A 150 -17.88 -19.16 -9.98
N ASP A 151 -17.27 -18.75 -8.87
CA ASP A 151 -16.54 -19.62 -7.96
C ASP A 151 -17.52 -20.26 -6.95
N ALA A 152 -18.53 -20.95 -7.48
CA ALA A 152 -19.43 -21.79 -6.69
C ALA A 152 -18.70 -22.99 -6.04
N THR A 153 -17.43 -23.21 -6.41
CA THR A 153 -16.54 -24.20 -5.84
C THR A 153 -16.05 -23.84 -4.43
N PHE A 154 -16.04 -22.56 -4.02
CA PHE A 154 -15.51 -22.16 -2.72
C PHE A 154 -16.42 -22.53 -1.52
N TRP A 155 -17.73 -22.69 -1.72
CA TRP A 155 -18.67 -23.10 -0.67
C TRP A 155 -18.94 -24.61 -0.61
N SER A 156 -18.29 -25.40 -1.48
CA SER A 156 -18.40 -26.86 -1.45
C SER A 156 -17.48 -27.42 -0.38
N LEU A 157 -17.99 -27.56 0.85
CA LEU A 157 -17.34 -28.32 1.92
C LEU A 157 -16.95 -29.72 1.40
N PRO A 158 -15.79 -30.29 1.81
CA PRO A 158 -15.42 -31.65 1.43
C PRO A 158 -16.43 -32.66 1.98
N THR A 159 -17.40 -33.07 1.16
CA THR A 159 -18.21 -34.25 1.44
C THR A 159 -17.32 -35.45 1.23
N LYS A 160 -16.85 -36.03 2.34
CA LYS A 160 -16.28 -37.38 2.32
C LYS A 160 -17.33 -38.31 1.72
N GLU A 161 -17.01 -38.91 0.58
CA GLU A 161 -17.77 -39.99 -0.03
C GLU A 161 -17.80 -41.19 0.94
N THR A 162 -18.77 -41.19 1.85
CA THR A 162 -19.26 -42.42 2.45
C THR A 162 -20.33 -42.95 1.50
N LYS A 163 -20.04 -44.10 0.87
CA LYS A 163 -21.04 -44.95 0.21
C LYS A 163 -22.13 -45.30 1.23
N VAL A 164 -23.15 -44.47 1.34
CA VAL A 164 -24.39 -44.77 2.05
C VAL A 164 -25.30 -45.41 1.02
N LYS A 165 -25.61 -46.69 1.27
CA LYS A 165 -26.59 -47.46 0.52
C LYS A 165 -27.92 -46.70 0.52
N GLU A 166 -28.37 -46.43 -0.70
CA GLU A 166 -29.74 -46.15 -1.11
C GLU A 166 -30.75 -46.83 -0.17
N SER A 167 -31.27 -46.03 0.75
CA SER A 167 -32.33 -46.43 1.67
C SER A 167 -33.60 -45.85 1.10
N LYS A 168 -34.49 -46.75 0.68
CA LYS A 168 -35.86 -46.48 0.23
C LYS A 168 -36.48 -45.29 0.95
N GLU A 169 -37.04 -44.37 0.16
CA GLU A 169 -38.07 -43.43 0.59
C GLU A 169 -39.07 -44.16 1.50
N PHE A 170 -39.07 -43.78 2.77
CA PHE A 170 -40.06 -44.21 3.73
C PHE A 170 -41.26 -43.30 3.55
N ASP A 171 -42.16 -43.72 2.66
CA ASP A 171 -43.42 -43.08 2.35
C ASP A 171 -44.35 -43.15 3.58
N VAL A 172 -44.35 -42.09 4.38
CA VAL A 172 -45.14 -41.97 5.62
C VAL A 172 -46.65 -41.92 5.31
N ASP A 173 -47.04 -41.49 4.11
CA ASP A 173 -48.45 -41.42 3.69
C ASP A 173 -49.04 -42.78 3.30
N SER A 174 -48.20 -43.72 2.85
CA SER A 174 -48.66 -45.09 2.54
C SER A 174 -49.05 -45.90 3.79
N SER A 175 -48.57 -45.54 4.99
CA SER A 175 -48.82 -46.34 6.21
C SER A 175 -50.16 -46.03 6.89
N LEU A 176 -50.84 -44.94 6.56
CA LEU A 176 -52.09 -44.53 7.23
C LEU A 176 -53.36 -45.10 6.59
N VAL A 177 -53.27 -45.69 5.39
CA VAL A 177 -54.44 -46.21 4.66
C VAL A 177 -54.73 -47.69 4.94
N SER A 178 -53.78 -48.47 5.49
CA SER A 178 -53.94 -49.93 5.66
C SER A 178 -54.58 -50.42 6.97
N ARG A 179 -55.25 -49.56 7.75
CA ARG A 179 -56.07 -50.02 8.90
C ARG A 179 -57.41 -49.30 8.98
N ARG A 180 -58.32 -49.57 8.04
CA ARG A 180 -59.77 -49.53 8.30
C ARG A 180 -60.49 -50.68 7.62
N LYS A 181 -60.42 -51.84 8.26
CA LYS A 181 -61.53 -52.80 8.22
C LYS A 181 -61.83 -53.23 9.65
N VAL A 182 -62.40 -52.30 10.40
CA VAL A 182 -63.14 -52.62 11.63
C VAL A 182 -64.60 -52.76 11.20
N THR A 183 -65.01 -54.01 11.15
CA THR A 183 -66.39 -54.46 11.05
C THR A 183 -67.27 -53.78 12.09
N GLY A 184 -68.53 -53.54 11.72
CA GLY A 184 -69.54 -52.88 12.53
C GLY A 184 -69.55 -53.35 13.99
N GLY A 185 -69.58 -52.36 14.89
CA GLY A 185 -69.74 -52.55 16.32
C GLY A 185 -70.26 -51.24 16.89
N HIS A 186 -71.33 -51.35 17.67
CA HIS A 186 -72.04 -50.25 18.33
C HIS A 186 -71.12 -49.15 18.92
N PRO A 187 -71.57 -47.89 18.95
CA PRO A 187 -70.84 -46.84 19.64
C PRO A 187 -70.75 -47.19 21.13
N PRO A 188 -69.55 -47.28 21.73
CA PRO A 188 -69.43 -47.41 23.18
C PRO A 188 -69.81 -46.05 23.79
N THR A 189 -71.07 -45.90 24.18
CA THR A 189 -71.61 -44.75 24.94
C THR A 189 -71.22 -44.82 26.42
N GLY A 190 -70.01 -45.30 26.72
CA GLY A 190 -69.45 -45.35 28.07
C GLY A 190 -68.70 -44.05 28.41
N PRO A 191 -68.69 -43.62 29.69
CA PRO A 191 -68.03 -42.37 30.13
C PRO A 191 -66.56 -42.21 29.72
N GLY A 192 -65.83 -43.31 29.49
CA GLY A 192 -64.42 -43.29 29.05
C GLY A 192 -64.21 -42.92 27.57
N SER A 193 -65.19 -43.14 26.68
CA SER A 193 -65.09 -42.83 25.25
C SER A 193 -65.05 -41.31 25.00
N HIS A 194 -65.84 -40.56 25.77
CA HIS A 194 -65.84 -39.09 25.73
C HIS A 194 -64.50 -38.52 26.19
N GLN A 195 -63.89 -39.08 27.22
CA GLN A 195 -62.58 -38.62 27.73
C GLN A 195 -61.45 -38.82 26.72
N TRP A 196 -61.44 -39.92 25.97
CA TRP A 196 -60.45 -40.14 24.90
C TRP A 196 -60.64 -39.20 23.71
N ARG A 197 -61.89 -38.97 23.30
CA ARG A 197 -62.19 -37.99 22.25
C ARG A 197 -61.75 -36.59 22.65
N GLU A 198 -62.02 -36.20 23.89
CA GLU A 198 -61.62 -34.89 24.40
C GLU A 198 -60.09 -34.76 24.51
N LYS A 199 -59.38 -35.78 25.01
CA LYS A 199 -57.90 -35.79 25.00
C LYS A 199 -57.34 -35.70 23.58
N SER A 200 -57.93 -36.41 22.62
CA SER A 200 -57.51 -36.33 21.21
C SER A 200 -57.75 -34.94 20.63
N ARG A 201 -58.89 -34.30 20.98
CA ARG A 201 -59.21 -32.93 20.57
C ARG A 201 -58.20 -31.93 21.14
N VAL A 202 -57.91 -32.03 22.43
CA VAL A 202 -56.92 -31.18 23.11
C VAL A 202 -55.51 -31.38 22.53
N LEU A 203 -55.10 -32.62 22.28
CA LEU A 203 -53.81 -32.88 21.63
C LEU A 203 -53.76 -32.30 20.21
N GLN A 204 -54.86 -32.39 19.46
CA GLN A 204 -54.96 -31.80 18.14
C GLN A 204 -54.86 -30.27 18.19
N GLU A 205 -55.57 -29.60 19.11
CA GLU A 205 -55.45 -28.15 19.31
C GLU A 205 -54.03 -27.74 19.73
N GLN A 206 -53.35 -28.55 20.54
CA GLN A 206 -51.96 -28.33 20.90
C GLN A 206 -51.02 -28.45 19.70
N VAL A 207 -51.22 -29.46 18.84
CA VAL A 207 -50.45 -29.61 17.60
C VAL A 207 -50.68 -28.42 16.68
N GLU A 208 -51.94 -28.03 16.44
CA GLU A 208 -52.27 -26.88 15.58
C GLU A 208 -51.69 -25.55 16.14
N SER A 209 -51.71 -25.38 17.46
CA SER A 209 -51.10 -24.22 18.14
C SER A 209 -49.57 -24.21 17.98
N LEU A 210 -48.91 -25.37 18.13
CA LEU A 210 -47.47 -25.51 17.90
C LEU A 210 -47.11 -25.28 16.45
N GLU A 211 -47.86 -25.82 15.50
CA GLU A 211 -47.66 -25.60 14.06
C GLU A 211 -47.79 -24.13 13.69
N SER A 212 -48.81 -23.43 14.22
CA SER A 212 -48.99 -22.00 14.03
C SER A 212 -47.83 -21.19 14.63
N SER A 213 -47.39 -21.55 15.84
CA SER A 213 -46.25 -20.90 16.51
C SER A 213 -44.94 -21.10 15.73
N VAL A 214 -44.66 -22.32 15.27
CA VAL A 214 -43.48 -22.66 14.46
C VAL A 214 -43.53 -21.94 13.12
N SER A 215 -44.69 -21.91 12.46
CA SER A 215 -44.85 -21.20 11.19
C SER A 215 -44.63 -19.69 11.34
N SER A 216 -45.15 -19.08 12.41
CA SER A 216 -44.91 -17.67 12.74
C SER A 216 -43.43 -17.38 13.02
N ALA A 217 -42.78 -18.23 13.84
CA ALA A 217 -41.36 -18.12 14.13
C ALA A 217 -40.50 -18.26 12.87
N ASN A 218 -40.83 -19.24 12.01
CA ASN A 218 -40.11 -19.46 10.76
C ASN A 218 -40.28 -18.27 9.80
N SER A 219 -41.49 -17.70 9.71
CA SER A 219 -41.75 -16.50 8.91
C SER A 219 -40.95 -15.30 9.38
N LYS A 220 -40.82 -15.11 10.71
CA LYS A 220 -39.98 -14.07 11.29
C LYS A 220 -38.51 -14.28 10.95
N LEU A 221 -37.98 -15.49 11.15
CA LEU A 221 -36.59 -15.82 10.81
C LEU A 221 -36.30 -15.61 9.33
N HIS A 222 -37.21 -16.00 8.43
CA HIS A 222 -37.04 -15.74 7.00
C HIS A 222 -37.01 -14.25 6.67
N SER A 223 -37.87 -13.44 7.31
CA SER A 223 -37.88 -11.99 7.12
C SER A 223 -36.60 -11.33 7.63
N GLU A 224 -36.11 -11.74 8.80
CA GLU A 224 -34.85 -11.24 9.37
C GLU A 224 -33.66 -11.64 8.51
N LEU A 225 -33.62 -12.89 8.05
CA LEU A 225 -32.58 -13.38 7.15
C LEU A 225 -32.57 -12.60 5.83
N SER A 226 -33.73 -12.33 5.25
CA SER A 226 -33.86 -11.53 4.02
C SER A 226 -33.37 -10.09 4.24
N ASN A 227 -33.75 -9.46 5.34
CA ASN A 227 -33.32 -8.11 5.69
C ASN A 227 -31.81 -8.04 5.92
N LEU A 228 -31.26 -9.01 6.64
CA LEU A 228 -29.84 -9.09 6.93
C LEU A 228 -29.03 -9.33 5.65
N LYS A 229 -29.51 -10.21 4.76
CA LYS A 229 -28.92 -10.44 3.43
C LYS A 229 -28.92 -9.16 2.60
N SER A 230 -30.03 -8.42 2.55
CA SER A 230 -30.11 -7.16 1.83
C SER A 230 -29.14 -6.12 2.39
N LYS A 231 -29.03 -6.02 3.72
CA LYS A 231 -28.15 -5.07 4.40
C LYS A 231 -26.67 -5.37 4.12
N TYR A 232 -26.27 -6.63 4.24
CA TYR A 232 -24.89 -7.02 3.92
C TYR A 232 -24.59 -6.88 2.43
N HIS A 233 -25.56 -7.14 1.55
CA HIS A 233 -25.38 -6.92 0.13
C HIS A 233 -25.13 -5.44 -0.19
N SER A 234 -25.89 -4.51 0.40
CA SER A 234 -25.62 -3.08 0.25
C SER A 234 -24.27 -2.66 0.83
N GLU A 235 -23.90 -3.16 2.02
CA GLU A 235 -22.63 -2.83 2.66
C GLU A 235 -21.43 -3.32 1.83
N VAL A 236 -21.51 -4.53 1.27
CA VAL A 236 -20.49 -5.07 0.36
C VAL A 236 -20.38 -4.21 -0.91
N SER A 237 -21.50 -3.76 -1.47
CA SER A 237 -21.50 -2.88 -2.64
C SER A 237 -20.85 -1.53 -2.34
N ASP A 238 -21.19 -0.90 -1.21
CA ASP A 238 -20.64 0.39 -0.80
C ASP A 238 -19.13 0.29 -0.53
N LEU A 239 -18.71 -0.75 0.19
CA LEU A 239 -17.29 -1.03 0.43
C LEU A 239 -16.53 -1.28 -0.87
N SER A 240 -17.11 -2.04 -1.80
CA SER A 240 -16.49 -2.29 -3.11
C SER A 240 -16.30 -0.98 -3.89
N SER A 241 -17.32 -0.12 -3.93
CA SER A 241 -17.22 1.18 -4.59
C SER A 241 -16.17 2.10 -3.93
N THR A 242 -16.01 2.02 -2.61
CA THR A 242 -15.00 2.77 -1.86
C THR A 242 -13.59 2.26 -2.16
N VAL A 243 -13.42 0.93 -2.25
CA VAL A 243 -12.16 0.31 -2.65
C VAL A 243 -11.78 0.72 -4.07
N ASP A 244 -12.71 0.70 -5.01
CA ASP A 244 -12.46 1.11 -6.40
C ASP A 244 -12.06 2.59 -6.49
N SER A 245 -12.79 3.46 -5.80
CA SER A 245 -12.50 4.90 -5.73
C SER A 245 -11.11 5.19 -5.15
N THR A 246 -10.77 4.55 -4.02
CA THR A 246 -9.45 4.71 -3.39
C THR A 246 -8.33 4.12 -4.25
N SER A 247 -8.56 3.00 -4.93
CA SER A 247 -7.63 2.40 -5.89
C SER A 247 -7.36 3.35 -7.07
N GLN A 248 -8.39 3.99 -7.61
CA GLN A 248 -8.25 5.01 -8.66
C GLN A 248 -7.41 6.20 -8.17
N GLN A 249 -7.70 6.72 -6.98
CA GLN A 249 -6.94 7.82 -6.38
C GLN A 249 -5.46 7.46 -6.19
N ILE A 250 -5.15 6.25 -5.72
CA ILE A 250 -3.77 5.75 -5.61
C ILE A 250 -3.11 5.74 -6.98
N GLY A 251 -3.80 5.28 -8.03
CA GLY A 251 -3.30 5.28 -9.40
C GLY A 251 -2.97 6.68 -9.92
N GLU A 252 -3.81 7.68 -9.63
CA GLU A 252 -3.57 9.07 -10.00
C GLU A 252 -2.40 9.70 -9.24
N LEU A 253 -2.30 9.45 -7.93
CA LEU A 253 -1.18 9.91 -7.11
C LEU A 253 0.15 9.30 -7.56
N GLN A 254 0.18 8.01 -7.89
CA GLN A 254 1.39 7.37 -8.45
C GLN A 254 1.81 8.01 -9.78
N LYS A 255 0.86 8.34 -10.67
CA LYS A 255 1.17 9.06 -11.92
C LYS A 255 1.70 10.47 -11.63
N LEU A 256 1.16 11.16 -10.64
CA LEU A 256 1.66 12.48 -10.22
C LEU A 256 3.08 12.40 -9.67
N CYS A 257 3.36 11.46 -8.76
CA CYS A 257 4.71 11.26 -8.22
C CYS A 257 5.73 10.94 -9.32
N LYS A 258 5.37 10.11 -10.31
CA LYS A 258 6.24 9.83 -11.47
C LYS A 258 6.54 11.09 -12.29
N ARG A 259 5.53 11.94 -12.54
CA ARG A 259 5.73 13.23 -13.24
C ARG A 259 6.66 14.14 -12.46
N GLN A 260 6.46 14.27 -11.14
CA GLN A 260 7.30 15.10 -10.28
C GLN A 260 8.74 14.58 -10.20
N ALA A 261 8.93 13.26 -10.12
CA ALA A 261 10.25 12.66 -10.15
C ALA A 261 11.01 12.98 -11.45
N ASN A 262 10.34 12.88 -12.61
CA ASN A 262 10.93 13.24 -13.89
C ASN A 262 11.28 14.74 -13.94
N GLN A 263 10.40 15.62 -13.45
CA GLN A 263 10.68 17.06 -13.38
C GLN A 263 11.92 17.39 -12.53
N ILE A 264 12.12 16.67 -11.43
CA ILE A 264 13.32 16.84 -10.59
C ILE A 264 14.57 16.43 -11.36
N ILE A 265 14.53 15.32 -12.09
CA ILE A 265 15.66 14.86 -12.92
C ILE A 265 15.98 15.90 -14.01
N ASP A 266 14.98 16.43 -14.69
CA ASP A 266 15.17 17.46 -15.73
C ASP A 266 15.80 18.73 -15.14
N LEU A 267 15.33 19.17 -13.96
CA LEU A 267 15.88 20.33 -13.25
C LEU A 267 17.32 20.07 -12.77
N GLN A 268 17.62 18.86 -12.32
CA GLN A 268 18.99 18.47 -11.94
C GLN A 268 19.93 18.54 -13.14
N SER A 269 19.52 18.01 -14.30
CA SER A 269 20.30 18.11 -15.54
C SER A 269 20.53 19.57 -15.95
N ALA A 270 19.49 20.40 -15.93
CA ALA A 270 19.61 21.82 -16.28
C ALA A 270 20.53 22.58 -15.32
N TYR A 271 20.52 22.23 -14.03
CA TYR A 271 21.43 22.78 -13.02
C TYR A 271 22.89 22.39 -13.29
N GLU A 272 23.15 21.12 -13.58
CA GLU A 272 24.50 20.64 -13.92
C GLU A 272 25.05 21.33 -15.17
N ASP A 273 24.23 21.52 -16.21
CA ASP A 273 24.64 22.23 -17.42
C ASP A 273 24.90 23.71 -17.16
N ALA A 274 24.07 24.37 -16.34
CA ALA A 274 24.31 25.75 -15.93
C ALA A 274 25.62 25.87 -15.12
N GLN A 275 25.92 24.90 -14.26
CA GLN A 275 27.16 24.87 -13.49
C GLN A 275 28.39 24.70 -14.40
N ARG A 276 28.32 23.82 -15.41
CA ARG A 276 29.37 23.69 -16.45
C ARG A 276 29.57 25.00 -17.21
N ASN A 277 28.48 25.62 -17.67
CA ASN A 277 28.54 26.90 -18.37
C ASN A 277 29.19 28.00 -17.52
N ILE A 278 28.85 28.09 -16.23
CA ILE A 278 29.48 29.03 -15.30
C ILE A 278 30.98 28.76 -15.20
N GLN A 279 31.38 27.50 -15.04
CA GLN A 279 32.80 27.13 -14.97
C GLN A 279 33.57 27.53 -16.24
N ASP A 280 32.98 27.31 -17.42
CA ASP A 280 33.59 27.70 -18.69
C ASP A 280 33.74 29.23 -18.81
N THR A 281 32.72 30.00 -18.41
CA THR A 281 32.80 31.47 -18.41
C THR A 281 33.85 32.00 -17.44
N LEU A 282 34.02 31.36 -16.28
CA LEU A 282 35.07 31.73 -15.32
C LEU A 282 36.47 31.51 -15.92
N LEU A 283 36.69 30.38 -16.58
CA LEU A 283 37.95 30.10 -17.29
C LEU A 283 38.20 31.11 -18.40
N GLU A 284 37.15 31.51 -19.13
CA GLU A 284 37.26 32.53 -20.17
C GLU A 284 37.63 33.90 -19.57
N VAL A 285 36.98 34.32 -18.48
CA VAL A 285 37.29 35.56 -17.76
C VAL A 285 38.72 35.58 -17.27
N ASP A 286 39.23 34.49 -16.70
CA ASP A 286 40.63 34.37 -16.26
C ASP A 286 41.61 34.53 -17.43
N LEU A 287 41.30 33.93 -18.58
CA LEU A 287 42.09 34.07 -19.80
C LEU A 287 42.13 35.53 -20.27
N TRP A 288 40.98 36.22 -20.29
CA TRP A 288 40.91 37.65 -20.61
C TRP A 288 41.64 38.52 -19.59
N GLN A 289 41.51 38.21 -18.30
CA GLN A 289 42.22 38.93 -17.24
C GLN A 289 43.74 38.82 -17.41
N ASN A 290 44.24 37.63 -17.77
CA ASN A 290 45.66 37.41 -18.04
C ASN A 290 46.14 38.16 -19.30
N LYS A 291 45.34 38.20 -20.36
CA LYS A 291 45.62 39.03 -21.55
C LYS A 291 45.72 40.51 -21.18
N CYS A 292 44.75 41.04 -20.41
CA CYS A 292 44.78 42.43 -19.93
C CYS A 292 46.02 42.73 -19.08
N LYS A 293 46.42 41.81 -18.19
CA LYS A 293 47.67 41.94 -17.41
C LYS A 293 48.91 41.99 -18.32
N SER A 294 48.94 41.19 -19.39
CA SER A 294 50.04 41.21 -20.38
C SER A 294 50.11 42.55 -21.13
N LEU A 295 48.98 42.98 -21.70
CA LEU A 295 48.89 44.27 -22.41
C LEU A 295 49.26 45.45 -21.51
N LYS A 296 48.85 45.41 -20.23
CA LYS A 296 49.24 46.43 -19.25
C LYS A 296 50.77 46.48 -19.06
N LYS A 297 51.43 45.33 -18.93
CA LYS A 297 52.90 45.27 -18.83
C LYS A 297 53.59 45.83 -20.08
N GLU A 298 53.08 45.51 -21.26
CA GLU A 298 53.60 46.07 -22.53
C GLU A 298 53.43 47.59 -22.61
N MET A 299 52.26 48.09 -22.21
CA MET A 299 52.01 49.53 -22.12
C MET A 299 52.94 50.24 -21.14
N ASP A 300 53.14 49.68 -19.95
CA ASP A 300 54.04 50.25 -18.94
C ASP A 300 55.50 50.25 -19.44
N ARG A 301 55.93 49.19 -20.14
CA ARG A 301 57.23 49.13 -20.81
C ARG A 301 57.38 50.22 -21.87
N LEU A 302 56.41 50.37 -22.78
CA LEU A 302 56.46 51.39 -23.82
C LEU A 302 56.48 52.81 -23.24
N ARG A 303 55.72 53.05 -22.16
CA ARG A 303 55.76 54.34 -21.43
C ARG A 303 57.16 54.63 -20.89
N GLN A 304 57.82 53.65 -20.27
CA GLN A 304 59.19 53.81 -19.76
C GLN A 304 60.19 54.08 -20.91
N GLU A 305 60.06 53.40 -22.05
CA GLU A 305 60.91 53.64 -23.22
C GLU A 305 60.76 55.06 -23.76
N VAL A 306 59.52 55.57 -23.85
CA VAL A 306 59.23 56.95 -24.26
C VAL A 306 59.83 57.94 -23.27
N GLU A 307 59.65 57.73 -21.96
CA GLU A 307 60.21 58.60 -20.93
C GLU A 307 61.75 58.64 -20.96
N LEU A 308 62.40 57.50 -21.21
CA LEU A 308 63.84 57.45 -21.41
C LEU A 308 64.27 58.20 -22.69
N ALA A 309 63.50 58.08 -23.77
CA ALA A 309 63.78 58.78 -25.03
C ALA A 309 63.65 60.31 -24.87
N THR A 310 62.60 60.79 -24.21
CA THR A 310 62.40 62.22 -23.95
C THR A 310 63.48 62.78 -23.02
N GLN A 311 63.89 62.05 -21.99
CA GLN A 311 65.01 62.45 -21.12
C GLN A 311 66.34 62.53 -21.87
N LYS A 312 66.61 61.61 -22.81
CA LYS A 312 67.80 61.67 -23.67
C LYS A 312 67.78 62.92 -24.55
N ILE A 313 66.63 63.24 -25.16
CA ILE A 313 66.46 64.44 -26.00
C ILE A 313 66.67 65.73 -25.18
N SER A 314 66.13 65.81 -23.96
CA SER A 314 66.28 66.98 -23.10
C SER A 314 67.74 67.24 -22.64
N LYS A 315 68.62 66.24 -22.73
CA LYS A 315 70.03 66.33 -22.31
C LYS A 315 71.01 66.58 -23.46
N ALA A 316 70.57 66.43 -24.71
CA ALA A 316 71.35 66.67 -25.93
C ALA A 316 71.16 68.13 -26.39
#